data_AF-A0A2E9QCL8-F1
#
_entry.id   AF-A0A2E9QCL8-F1
#
_cell.length_a   1.000
_cell.length_b   1.000
_cell.length_c   1.000
_cell.angle_alpha   90.00
_cell.angle_beta   90.00
_cell.angle_gamma   90.00
#
_symmetry.space_group_name_H-M   'P 1'
#
loop_
_entity.id
_entity.type
_entity.pdbx_description
1 polymer ?
#
loop_
_entity_poly.entity_id
_entity_poly.type
_entity_poly.pdbx_seq_one_letter_code
_entity_poly.pdbx_strand_id
1 'polypeptide(L)'
;MLDFPASPFTYSTVEFFRQARGFKQVSEQDFDRFISNLSAGHTVDVSYSVEPPIKSWNDFSDGTRWPHSVVAFQRLTPLPEYFIPEWARLEPKD
;
A
#
# COMPACT_ATOMS: atom_id res chain seq x y z
N MET A 1 -1.72 -27.01 -23.89
CA MET A 1 -1.00 -26.37 -22.77
C MET A 1 -0.88 -24.91 -23.15
N LEU A 2 -1.66 -24.03 -22.53
CA LEU A 2 -1.63 -22.60 -22.86
C LEU A 2 -0.47 -21.97 -22.09
N ASP A 3 0.62 -21.72 -22.80
CA ASP A 3 1.75 -20.91 -22.33
C ASP A 3 1.27 -19.46 -22.30
N PHE A 4 0.97 -18.94 -21.10
CA PHE A 4 0.68 -17.53 -20.93
C PHE A 4 2.02 -16.79 -20.93
N PRO A 5 2.25 -15.84 -21.86
CA PRO A 5 3.46 -15.02 -21.79
C PRO A 5 3.46 -14.25 -20.47
N ALA A 6 4.49 -14.48 -19.66
CA ALA A 6 4.74 -13.67 -18.46
C ALA A 6 4.73 -12.19 -18.87
N SER A 7 3.79 -11.43 -18.33
CA SER A 7 3.63 -10.01 -18.66
C SER A 7 4.92 -9.26 -18.32
N PRO A 8 5.51 -8.48 -19.26
CA PRO A 8 6.85 -7.91 -19.10
C PRO A 8 6.91 -6.68 -18.15
N PHE A 9 5.91 -6.46 -17.31
CA PHE A 9 5.79 -5.24 -16.50
C PHE A 9 5.58 -5.52 -15.00
N THR A 10 6.23 -6.54 -14.46
CA THR A 10 6.31 -6.68 -12.99
C THR A 10 7.27 -5.60 -12.47
N TYR A 11 6.70 -4.51 -11.95
CA TYR A 11 7.51 -3.52 -11.23
C TYR A 11 7.98 -4.14 -9.91
N SER A 12 9.21 -3.85 -9.52
CA SER A 12 9.63 -4.05 -8.13
C SER A 12 8.82 -3.12 -7.24
N THR A 13 8.28 -3.64 -6.12
CA THR A 13 7.56 -2.84 -5.12
C THR A 13 8.35 -1.59 -4.68
N VAL A 14 9.68 -1.67 -4.70
CA VAL A 14 10.57 -0.55 -4.36
C VAL A 14 10.51 0.55 -5.41
N GLU A 15 10.63 0.21 -6.70
CA GLU A 15 10.52 1.19 -7.80
C GLU A 15 9.12 1.80 -7.87
N PHE A 16 8.10 0.99 -7.57
CA PHE A 16 6.70 1.39 -7.53
C PHE A 16 6.45 2.50 -6.49
N PHE A 17 6.84 2.30 -5.24
CA PHE A 17 6.62 3.30 -4.18
C PHE A 17 7.67 4.40 -4.13
N ARG A 18 8.82 4.26 -4.81
CA ARG A 18 9.77 5.38 -4.96
C ARG A 18 9.12 6.58 -5.65
N GLN A 19 8.09 6.35 -6.46
CA GLN A 19 7.31 7.41 -7.13
C GLN A 19 6.20 8.00 -6.25
N ALA A 20 5.74 7.25 -5.22
CA ALA A 20 4.60 7.64 -4.37
C ALA A 20 4.99 8.49 -3.14
N ARG A 21 6.30 8.60 -2.82
CA ARG A 21 6.91 9.31 -1.68
C ARG A 21 6.52 8.79 -0.27
N GLY A 22 7.55 8.63 0.56
CA GLY A 22 7.47 8.75 2.02
C GLY A 22 6.59 7.75 2.74
N PHE A 23 6.91 6.45 2.65
CA PHE A 23 6.32 5.41 3.49
C PHE A 23 7.34 4.85 4.46
N LYS A 24 6.90 4.61 5.70
CA LYS A 24 7.67 3.88 6.72
C LYS A 24 7.01 2.55 7.01
N GLN A 25 7.83 1.54 7.29
CA GLN A 25 7.36 0.26 7.80
C GLN A 25 6.92 0.42 9.26
N VAL A 26 5.79 -0.20 9.62
CA VAL A 26 5.23 -0.17 10.98
C VAL A 26 4.78 -1.57 11.42
N SER A 27 4.44 -1.71 12.71
CA SER A 27 3.81 -2.91 13.22
C SER A 27 2.38 -3.07 12.67
N GLU A 28 1.85 -4.29 12.68
CA GLU A 28 0.44 -4.55 12.32
C GLU A 28 -0.51 -3.73 13.20
N GLN A 29 -0.25 -3.65 14.51
CA GLN A 29 -1.07 -2.88 15.44
C GLN A 29 -1.12 -1.38 15.10
N ASP A 30 0.02 -0.80 14.72
CA ASP A 30 0.11 0.60 14.34
C ASP A 30 -0.56 0.85 12.98
N PHE A 31 -0.43 -0.10 12.07
CA PHE A 31 -1.11 -0.08 10.79
C PHE A 31 -2.63 -0.11 10.98
N ASP A 32 -3.16 -1.05 11.75
CA ASP A 32 -4.59 -1.17 12.03
C ASP A 32 -5.16 0.09 12.67
N ARG A 33 -4.41 0.71 13.60
CA ARG A 33 -4.79 2.00 14.20
C ARG A 33 -4.82 3.13 13.17
N PHE A 34 -3.85 3.14 12.25
CA PHE A 34 -3.85 4.12 11.17
C PHE A 34 -5.07 3.92 10.26
N ILE A 35 -5.34 2.69 9.84
CA ILE A 35 -6.49 2.35 8.98
C ILE A 35 -7.82 2.68 9.68
N SER A 36 -7.96 2.41 10.98
CA SER A 36 -9.20 2.72 11.71
C SER A 36 -9.49 4.22 11.80
N ASN A 37 -8.46 5.06 11.65
CA ASN A 37 -8.55 6.52 11.65
C ASN A 37 -8.67 7.12 10.24
N LEU A 38 -8.57 6.31 9.18
CA LEU A 38 -8.76 6.79 7.81
C LEU A 38 -10.22 7.23 7.60
N SER A 39 -10.40 8.23 6.74
CA SER A 39 -11.73 8.69 6.35
C SER A 39 -12.53 7.53 5.74
N ALA A 40 -13.84 7.48 5.95
CA ALA A 40 -14.70 6.41 5.44
C ALA A 40 -14.75 6.33 3.89
N GLY A 41 -14.16 7.30 3.18
CA GLY A 41 -14.16 7.39 1.72
C GLY A 41 -13.03 6.64 1.02
N HIS A 42 -12.15 5.94 1.75
CA HIS A 42 -11.08 5.18 1.14
C HIS A 42 -11.58 3.89 0.48
N THR A 43 -10.92 3.46 -0.59
CA THR A 43 -11.12 2.14 -1.20
C THR A 43 -9.97 1.21 -0.85
N VAL A 44 -10.21 -0.11 -0.97
CA VAL A 44 -9.19 -1.13 -0.72
C VAL A 44 -9.06 -2.00 -1.97
N ASP A 45 -7.85 -2.09 -2.50
CA ASP A 45 -7.55 -2.78 -3.75
C ASP A 45 -6.32 -3.68 -3.58
N VAL A 46 -6.33 -4.85 -4.24
CA VAL A 46 -5.19 -5.78 -4.28
C VAL A 46 -4.60 -5.78 -5.68
N SER A 47 -3.33 -5.40 -5.80
CA SER A 47 -2.59 -5.39 -7.06
C SER A 47 -1.62 -6.56 -7.13
N TYR A 48 -1.80 -7.40 -8.16
CA TYR A 48 -0.90 -8.49 -8.54
C TYR A 48 0.08 -8.09 -9.64
N SER A 49 0.06 -6.83 -10.08
CA SER A 49 0.98 -6.30 -11.10
C SER A 49 2.35 -5.93 -10.52
N VAL A 50 2.54 -6.13 -9.23
CA VAL A 50 3.76 -5.84 -8.47
C VAL A 50 4.12 -7.09 -7.66
N GLU A 51 5.41 -7.36 -7.52
CA GLU A 51 5.93 -8.47 -6.70
C GLU A 51 6.70 -7.92 -5.48
N PRO A 52 6.38 -8.38 -4.25
CA PRO A 52 5.20 -9.18 -3.87
C PRO A 52 3.88 -8.44 -4.14
N PRO A 53 2.74 -9.14 -4.26
CA PRO A 53 1.43 -8.51 -4.40
C PRO A 53 1.16 -7.54 -3.25
N ILE A 54 0.43 -6.46 -3.54
CA ILE A 54 0.19 -5.40 -2.58
C ILE A 54 -1.31 -5.23 -2.36
N LYS A 55 -1.73 -5.18 -1.10
CA LYS A 55 -3.02 -4.66 -0.70
C LYS A 55 -2.85 -3.19 -0.33
N SER A 56 -3.57 -2.31 -1.01
CA SER A 56 -3.48 -0.85 -0.87
C SER A 56 -4.80 -0.26 -0.40
N TRP A 57 -4.70 0.75 0.45
CA TRP A 57 -5.79 1.63 0.85
C TRP A 57 -5.61 2.93 0.07
N ASN A 58 -6.64 3.31 -0.67
CA ASN A 58 -6.58 4.41 -1.63
C ASN A 58 -7.56 5.51 -1.25
N ASP A 59 -7.08 6.75 -1.25
CA ASP A 59 -7.92 7.93 -1.20
C ASP A 59 -7.94 8.60 -2.59
N PHE A 60 -9.12 8.57 -3.22
CA PHE A 60 -9.36 9.14 -4.55
C PHE A 60 -10.08 10.50 -4.50
N SER A 61 -10.27 11.08 -3.32
CA SER A 61 -11.02 12.33 -3.11
C SER A 61 -10.47 13.51 -3.92
N ASP A 62 -9.15 13.55 -4.14
CA ASP A 62 -8.48 14.61 -4.90
C ASP A 62 -8.38 14.32 -6.41
N GLY A 63 -9.10 13.31 -6.92
CA GLY A 63 -8.98 12.87 -8.32
C GLY A 63 -7.59 12.26 -8.63
N THR A 64 -6.85 11.90 -7.58
CA THR A 64 -5.59 11.16 -7.66
C THR A 64 -5.84 9.81 -8.34
N ARG A 65 -4.79 9.25 -8.93
CA ARG A 65 -4.84 7.92 -9.55
C ARG A 65 -3.85 7.03 -8.85
N TRP A 66 -4.12 5.73 -8.86
CA TRP A 66 -3.13 4.75 -8.46
C TRP A 66 -1.87 4.93 -9.32
N PRO A 67 -0.67 4.99 -8.73
CA PRO A 67 -0.34 4.69 -7.33
C PRO A 67 -0.33 5.88 -6.36
N HIS A 68 -0.56 7.09 -6.85
CA HIS A 68 -0.53 8.31 -6.03
C HIS A 68 -1.71 8.42 -5.05
N SER A 69 -2.78 7.66 -5.27
CA SER A 69 -3.91 7.57 -4.35
C SER A 69 -3.61 6.74 -3.09
N VAL A 70 -2.51 5.97 -3.07
CA VAL A 70 -2.23 5.05 -1.96
C VAL A 70 -1.91 5.86 -0.69
N VAL A 71 -2.70 5.64 0.37
CA VAL A 71 -2.52 6.26 1.69
C VAL A 71 -2.03 5.27 2.74
N ALA A 72 -2.05 3.97 2.47
CA ALA A 72 -1.40 2.92 3.23
C ALA A 72 -1.32 1.65 2.39
N PHE A 73 -0.37 0.77 2.67
CA PHE A 73 -0.30 -0.52 1.97
C PHE A 73 0.32 -1.63 2.81
N GLN A 74 -0.02 -2.85 2.42
CA GLN A 74 0.48 -4.10 2.96
C GLN A 74 1.09 -4.91 1.82
N ARG A 75 2.31 -5.42 2.01
CA ARG A 75 2.90 -6.44 1.13
C ARG A 75 2.40 -7.81 1.54
N LEU A 76 1.88 -8.56 0.58
CA LEU A 76 1.28 -9.88 0.78
C LEU A 76 2.34 -10.98 0.64
N THR A 77 3.22 -11.05 1.64
CA THR A 77 4.23 -12.11 1.82
C THR A 77 3.76 -13.10 2.90
N PRO A 78 4.44 -14.25 3.10
CA PRO A 78 4.12 -15.17 4.21
C PRO A 78 4.19 -14.52 5.60
N LEU A 79 5.02 -13.47 5.75
CA LEU A 79 5.09 -12.60 6.90
C LEU A 79 4.75 -11.17 6.43
N PRO A 80 3.47 -10.77 6.47
CA PRO A 80 3.04 -9.52 5.85
C PRO A 80 3.78 -8.30 6.41
N GLU A 81 4.11 -7.38 5.51
CA GLU A 81 4.78 -6.13 5.86
C GLU A 81 3.82 -4.95 5.70
N TYR A 82 3.79 -4.04 6.67
CA TYR A 82 2.81 -2.96 6.77
C TYR A 82 3.47 -1.59 6.64
N PHE A 83 2.89 -0.71 5.82
CA PHE A 83 3.46 0.58 5.49
C PHE A 83 2.43 1.70 5.55
N ILE A 84 2.78 2.78 6.24
CA ILE A 84 1.98 4.01 6.32
C ILE A 84 2.85 5.21 5.91
N PRO A 85 2.25 6.36 5.57
CA PRO A 85 3.00 7.54 5.21
C PRO A 85 3.88 8.03 6.36
N GLU A 86 5.07 8.56 6.08
CA GLU A 86 6.01 9.04 7.09
C GLU A 86 5.42 10.17 7.94
N TRP A 87 4.59 11.02 7.31
CA TRP A 87 3.88 12.12 7.96
C TRP A 87 2.77 11.66 8.92
N ALA A 88 2.35 10.39 8.86
CA ALA A 88 1.35 9.85 9.77
C ALA A 88 1.90 9.87 11.21
N ARG A 89 1.32 10.77 12.03
CA ARG A 89 1.55 10.83 13.47
C ARG A 89 0.67 9.78 14.13
N LEU A 90 1.29 8.73 14.64
CA LEU A 90 0.64 7.82 15.57
C LEU A 90 0.82 8.44 16.95
N GLU A 91 -0.27 8.81 17.61
CA GLU A 91 -0.16 9.29 19.00
C GLU A 91 0.42 8.16 19.87
N PRO A 92 1.42 8.47 20.72
CA PRO A 92 1.94 7.49 21.67
C PRO A 92 0.79 7.03 22.57
N LYS A 93 0.74 5.74 22.86
CA LYS A 93 -0.13 5.22 23.91
C LYS A 93 0.38 5.78 25.24
N ASP A 94 -0.44 6.56 25.93
CA ASP A 94 -0.36 6.70 27.39
C ASP A 94 -0.55 5.34 28.09
#